data_AF-A0A8X7QYH0-F1
#
_entry.id   AF-A0A8X7QYH0-F1
#
_cell.length_a   1.000
_cell.length_b   1.000
_cell.length_c   1.000
_cell.angle_alpha   90.00
_cell.angle_beta   90.00
_cell.angle_gamma   90.00
#
_symmetry.space_group_name_H-M   'P 1'
#
loop_
_entity.id
_entity.type
_entity.pdbx_description
1 polymer ?
#
loop_
_entity_poly.entity_id
_entity_poly.type
_entity_poly.pdbx_seq_one_letter_code
_entity_poly.pdbx_strand_id
1 'polypeptide(L)'
;MQMTDHDNVMLITGSWVRKDNGKWIFDSLSEDNMHIIILYPGLEYEDLVKMVKETLRIVAENVTIKLSYQYPTWIQIDDGDGSTPQYIS
;
A
#
# COMPACT_ATOMS: atom_id res chain seq x y z
N MET A 1 -16.78 -9.10 19.77
CA MET A 1 -15.71 -8.19 19.31
C MET A 1 -16.38 -7.25 18.31
N GLN A 2 -16.59 -5.98 18.65
CA GLN A 2 -16.99 -5.00 17.64
C GLN A 2 -15.76 -4.83 16.74
N MET A 3 -15.77 -5.45 15.57
CA MET A 3 -14.93 -4.96 14.48
C MET A 3 -15.49 -3.59 14.17
N THR A 4 -14.78 -2.54 14.58
CA THR A 4 -14.94 -1.25 13.93
C THR A 4 -14.72 -1.52 12.44
N ASP A 5 -15.57 -1.02 11.54
CA ASP A 5 -15.47 -1.28 10.09
C ASP A 5 -14.20 -0.66 9.46
N HIS A 6 -13.22 -0.28 10.28
CA HIS A 6 -12.05 0.47 9.91
C HIS A 6 -10.81 -0.43 10.00
N ASP A 7 -9.96 -0.37 8.98
CA ASP A 7 -8.68 -1.07 8.93
C ASP A 7 -7.53 -0.09 9.15
N ASN A 8 -6.65 -0.39 10.11
CA ASN A 8 -5.39 0.33 10.26
C ASN A 8 -4.35 -0.30 9.34
N VAL A 9 -3.90 0.43 8.33
CA VAL A 9 -2.93 -0.07 7.36
C VAL A 9 -1.64 0.73 7.42
N MET A 10 -0.52 0.01 7.36
CA MET A 10 0.81 0.62 7.31
C MET A 10 1.12 1.04 5.86
N LEU A 11 1.56 2.28 5.69
CA LEU A 11 2.09 2.76 4.42
C LEU A 11 3.54 2.35 4.28
N ILE A 12 3.86 1.70 3.17
CA ILE A 12 5.22 1.32 2.81
C ILE A 12 5.57 1.99 1.48
N THR A 13 6.62 2.81 1.48
CA THR A 13 7.16 3.43 0.27
C THR A 13 8.30 2.59 -0.30
N GLY A 14 8.40 2.52 -1.62
CA GLY A 14 9.32 1.60 -2.26
C GLY A 14 9.12 1.54 -3.76
N SER A 15 9.84 0.61 -4.38
CA SER A 15 9.73 0.32 -5.80
C SER A 15 9.36 -1.14 -6.03
N TRP A 16 8.47 -1.39 -6.98
CA TRP A 16 8.26 -2.75 -7.49
C TRP A 16 9.41 -3.13 -8.40
N VAL A 17 10.12 -4.20 -8.07
CA VAL A 17 11.28 -4.70 -8.82
C VAL A 17 11.03 -6.13 -9.27
N ARG A 18 11.37 -6.43 -10.53
CA ARG A 18 11.28 -7.79 -11.09
C ARG A 18 12.62 -8.49 -10.92
N LYS A 19 12.64 -9.61 -10.18
CA LYS A 19 13.83 -10.46 -10.02
C LYS A 19 14.11 -11.30 -11.26
N ASP A 20 15.33 -11.82 -11.37
CA ASP A 20 15.78 -12.69 -12.47
C ASP A 20 14.93 -13.96 -12.63
N ASN A 21 14.31 -14.43 -11.55
CA ASN A 21 13.37 -15.56 -11.56
C ASN A 21 11.94 -15.17 -12.01
N GLY A 22 11.75 -13.95 -12.51
CA GLY A 22 10.48 -13.44 -13.02
C GLY A 22 9.52 -12.89 -11.96
N LYS A 23 9.79 -13.10 -10.67
CA LYS A 23 8.91 -12.68 -9.56
C LYS A 23 9.01 -11.19 -9.27
N TRP A 24 7.88 -10.56 -9.00
CA TRP A 24 7.84 -9.19 -8.48
C TRP A 24 8.08 -9.18 -6.98
N ILE A 25 8.95 -8.28 -6.54
CA ILE A 25 9.13 -7.97 -5.12
C ILE A 25 8.93 -6.48 -4.90
N PHE A 26 8.48 -6.12 -3.70
CA PHE A 26 8.47 -4.73 -3.26
C PHE A 26 9.79 -4.45 -2.54
N ASP A 27 10.62 -3.62 -3.15
CA ASP A 27 11.85 -3.12 -2.55
C ASP A 27 11.50 -1.87 -1.73
N SER A 28 11.23 -2.07 -0.44
CA SER A 28 10.84 -1.00 0.47
C SER A 28 12.03 -0.08 0.75
N LEU A 29 11.81 1.23 0.64
CA LEU A 29 12.73 2.21 1.19
C LEU A 29 12.72 2.04 2.71
N SER A 30 13.88 1.74 3.28
CA SER A 30 14.06 1.66 4.73
C SER A 30 13.99 3.06 5.32
N GLU A 31 12.79 3.54 5.61
CA GLU A 31 12.60 4.72 6.43
C GLU A 31 12.14 4.28 7.82
N ASP A 32 12.80 4.81 8.86
CA ASP A 32 12.48 4.57 10.27
C ASP A 32 11.10 5.13 10.68
N ASN A 33 10.37 5.75 9.75
CA ASN A 33 9.08 6.36 9.99
C ASN A 33 7.94 5.42 9.59
N MET A 34 7.38 4.75 10.59
CA MET A 34 6.15 3.99 10.43
C MET A 34 4.96 4.94 10.25
N HIS A 35 4.39 4.96 9.05
CA HIS A 35 3.17 5.71 8.73
C HIS A 35 1.97 4.76 8.72
N ILE A 36 0.88 5.15 9.38
CA ILE A 36 -0.37 4.39 9.44
C ILE A 36 -1.51 5.29 8.97
N ILE A 37 -2.37 4.75 8.11
CA ILE A 37 -3.64 5.38 7.73
C ILE A 37 -4.80 4.46 8.10
N ILE A 38 -6.01 5.04 8.15
CA ILE A 38 -7.24 4.33 8.48
C ILE A 38 -8.08 4.23 7.22
N LEU A 39 -8.36 3.00 6.78
CA LEU A 39 -9.34 2.72 5.73
C LEU A 39 -10.69 2.46 6.38
N TYR A 40 -11.78 2.86 5.72
CA TYR A 40 -13.15 2.63 6.17
C TYR A 40 -14.08 2.49 4.96
N PRO A 41 -15.28 1.89 5.11
CA PRO A 41 -16.16 1.63 3.99
C PRO A 41 -16.69 2.94 3.43
N GLY A 42 -16.69 3.08 2.10
CA GLY A 42 -17.10 4.32 1.44
C GLY A 42 -16.02 5.41 1.42
N LEU A 43 -14.77 5.11 1.80
CA LEU A 43 -13.65 6.01 1.54
C LEU A 43 -13.42 6.11 0.02
N GLU A 44 -13.63 7.31 -0.53
CA GLU A 44 -13.39 7.58 -1.94
C GLU A 44 -11.90 7.57 -2.27
N TYR A 45 -11.57 7.21 -3.52
CA TYR A 45 -10.18 7.11 -3.97
C TYR A 45 -9.43 8.45 -3.85
N GLU A 46 -10.08 9.56 -4.17
CA GLU A 46 -9.48 10.89 -4.07
C GLU A 46 -9.12 11.26 -2.62
N ASP A 47 -9.98 10.92 -1.67
CA ASP A 47 -9.75 11.12 -0.24
C ASP A 47 -8.63 10.22 0.28
N LEU A 48 -8.56 8.97 -0.20
CA LEU A 48 -7.44 8.06 0.09
C LEU A 48 -6.10 8.65 -0.42
N VAL A 49 -6.06 9.11 -1.68
CA VAL A 49 -4.85 9.72 -2.25
C VAL A 49 -4.45 10.97 -1.47
N LYS A 50 -5.40 11.81 -1.09
CA LYS A 50 -5.17 12.99 -0.25
C LYS A 50 -4.58 12.60 1.11
N MET A 51 -5.18 11.63 1.78
CA MET A 51 -4.71 11.13 3.08
C MET A 51 -3.28 10.57 3.01
N VAL A 52 -2.94 9.83 1.94
CA VAL A 52 -1.58 9.33 1.72
C VAL A 52 -0.60 10.49 1.49
N LYS A 53 -0.95 11.48 0.66
CA LYS A 53 -0.11 12.66 0.40
C LYS A 53 0.17 13.45 1.68
N GLU A 54 -0.85 13.70 2.48
CA GLU A 54 -0.75 14.43 3.75
C GLU A 54 0.14 13.66 4.75
N THR A 55 -0.10 12.35 4.89
CA THR A 55 0.68 11.48 5.80
C THR A 55 2.16 11.42 5.44
N LEU A 56 2.47 11.31 4.13
CA LEU A 56 3.83 11.25 3.61
C LEU A 56 4.45 12.64 3.37
N ARG A 57 3.74 13.73 3.71
CA ARG A 57 4.18 15.12 3.50
C ARG A 57 4.61 15.41 2.06
N ILE A 58 3.91 14.85 1.08
CA ILE A 58 4.15 15.10 -0.35
C ILE A 58 3.51 16.44 -0.71
N VAL A 59 4.32 17.51 -0.71
CA VAL A 59 3.86 18.89 -0.95
C VAL A 59 3.72 19.21 -2.45
N ALA A 60 4.38 18.45 -3.32
CA ALA A 60 4.39 18.72 -4.75
C ALA A 60 3.05 18.34 -5.43
N GLU A 61 2.43 19.32 -6.09
CA GLU A 61 1.12 19.16 -6.74
C GLU A 61 1.15 18.17 -7.92
N ASN A 62 2.26 18.10 -8.63
CA ASN A 62 2.44 17.27 -9.84
C ASN A 62 3.03 15.89 -9.55
N VAL A 63 2.69 15.29 -8.41
CA VAL A 63 3.10 13.93 -8.06
C VAL A 63 1.95 12.94 -8.28
N THR A 64 2.18 12.03 -9.23
CA THR A 64 1.34 10.84 -9.41
C THR A 64 1.74 9.79 -8.38
N ILE A 65 0.78 9.35 -7.57
CA ILE A 65 0.96 8.24 -6.63
C ILE A 65 0.34 7.00 -7.24
N LYS A 66 1.06 5.88 -7.17
CA LYS A 66 0.51 4.55 -7.45
C LYS A 66 0.34 3.83 -6.12
N LEU A 67 -0.88 3.48 -5.79
CA LEU A 67 -1.20 2.72 -4.59
C LEU A 67 -1.41 1.26 -4.96
N SER A 68 -0.77 0.37 -4.20
CA SER A 68 -0.99 -1.07 -4.28
C SER A 68 -1.13 -1.62 -2.88
N TYR A 69 -1.96 -2.64 -2.71
CA TYR A 69 -2.09 -3.36 -1.43
C TYR A 69 -1.64 -4.80 -1.58
N GLN A 70 -1.16 -5.37 -0.49
CA GLN A 70 -0.92 -6.80 -0.37
C GLN A 70 -1.44 -7.28 0.98
N TYR A 71 -2.10 -8.43 0.97
CA TYR A 71 -2.39 -9.13 2.20
C TYR A 71 -1.09 -9.65 2.83
N PRO A 72 -1.01 -9.70 4.17
CA PRO A 72 0.10 -10.35 4.85
C PRO A 72 0.35 -11.75 4.28
N THR A 73 1.61 -12.19 4.27
CA THR A 73 2.04 -13.48 3.71
C THR A 73 1.27 -14.68 4.28
N TRP A 74 0.74 -14.60 5.50
CA TRP A 74 -0.08 -15.64 6.14
C TRP A 74 -1.55 -15.64 5.72
N ILE A 75 -2.00 -14.62 4.98
CA ILE A 75 -3.32 -14.51 4.33
C ILE A 75 -3.20 -14.69 2.81
N GLN A 76 -1.99 -14.83 2.26
CA GLN A 76 -1.80 -15.12 0.84
C GLN A 76 -2.38 -16.50 0.53
N ILE A 77 -3.51 -16.53 -0.18
CA ILE A 77 -4.20 -17.74 -0.67
C ILE A 77 -3.53 -18.27 -1.96
N ASP A 78 -2.43 -17.66 -2.41
CA ASP A 78 -1.80 -17.96 -3.70
C ASP A 78 -0.49 -18.76 -3.55
N ASP A 79 -0.29 -19.71 -4.46
CA ASP A 79 0.72 -20.79 -4.47
C ASP A 79 2.16 -20.29 -4.74
N GLY A 80 2.60 -19.27 -4.01
CA GLY A 80 4.03 -18.93 -3.87
C GLY A 80 4.69 -18.30 -5.09
N ASP A 81 3.95 -17.82 -6.10
CA ASP A 81 4.51 -17.06 -7.22
C ASP A 81 4.71 -15.57 -6.91
N GLY A 82 4.06 -15.08 -5.85
CA GLY A 82 4.03 -13.67 -5.49
C GLY A 82 3.04 -12.94 -6.39
N SER A 83 1.84 -12.69 -5.87
CA SER A 83 0.78 -12.02 -6.62
C SER A 83 1.27 -10.67 -7.14
N THR A 84 1.04 -10.43 -8.43
CA THR A 84 1.31 -9.12 -9.04
C THR A 84 0.65 -7.99 -8.24
N PRO A 85 1.24 -6.79 -8.18
CA PRO A 85 0.68 -5.68 -7.42
C PRO A 85 -0.77 -5.42 -7.83
N GLN A 86 -1.70 -5.49 -6.88
CA GLN A 86 -3.08 -5.09 -7.11
C GLN A 86 -3.17 -3.60 -6.88
N TYR A 87 -3.29 -2.84 -7.96
CA TYR A 87 -3.44 -1.39 -7.88
C TYR A 87 -4.84 -1.04 -7.37
N ILE A 88 -4.89 -0.05 -6.49
CA ILE A 88 -6.15 0.58 -6.10
C ILE A 88 -6.44 1.64 -7.17
N SER A 89 -7.60 1.54 -7.80
CA SER A 89 -8.07 2.42 -8.87
C SER A 89 -9.32 3.19 -8.47
#